data_AF-A0A7J2JZM2-F1
#
_entry.id   AF-A0A7J2JZM2-F1
#
_cell.length_a   1.000
_cell.length_b   1.000
_cell.length_c   1.000
_cell.angle_alpha   90.00
_cell.angle_beta   90.00
_cell.angle_gamma   90.00
#
_symmetry.space_group_name_H-M   'P 1'
#
loop_
_entity.id
_entity.type
_entity.pdbx_description
1 polymer ?
#
loop_
_entity_poly.entity_id
_entity_poly.type
_entity_poly.pdbx_seq_one_letter_code
_entity_poly.pdbx_strand_id
1 'polypeptide(L)'
;MYVGPKYVRIVPAEDKVFQASSRPFRYFLRQLKGMQDRDASLVAEGKLSPDDVLSFNVIKEDDVVKEVLIKNVKPGDVKGLRSLARWTFRTMWEQGRPY
;
A
#
# COMPACT_ATOMS: atom_id res chain seq x y z
N MET A 1 2.41 6.72 9.41
CA MET A 1 2.54 6.77 7.94
C MET A 1 3.50 7.89 7.61
N TYR A 2 4.54 7.57 6.86
CA TYR A 2 5.52 8.53 6.36
C TYR A 2 5.32 8.66 4.85
N VAL A 3 5.20 9.90 4.38
CA VAL A 3 5.06 10.21 2.95
C VAL A 3 6.30 11.01 2.57
N GLY A 4 7.15 10.39 1.76
CA GLY A 4 8.27 11.06 1.11
C GLY A 4 7.87 11.58 -0.28
N PRO A 5 8.79 12.27 -0.97
CA PRO A 5 8.53 12.90 -2.27
C PRO A 5 8.16 11.92 -3.39
N LYS A 6 8.66 10.67 -3.33
CA LYS A 6 8.35 9.59 -4.28
C LYS A 6 8.08 8.25 -3.61
N TYR A 7 7.91 8.22 -2.30
CA TYR A 7 7.69 6.98 -1.56
C TYR A 7 6.71 7.17 -0.42
N VAL A 8 6.01 6.10 -0.08
CA VAL A 8 5.08 6.04 1.04
C VAL A 8 5.47 4.85 1.90
N ARG A 9 5.82 5.11 3.15
CA ARG A 9 6.14 4.09 4.14
C ARG A 9 5.03 4.03 5.18
N ILE A 10 4.47 2.85 5.36
CA ILE A 10 3.37 2.59 6.25
C ILE A 10 3.87 1.59 7.29
N VAL A 11 4.04 2.07 8.51
CA VAL A 11 4.43 1.25 9.66
C VAL A 11 3.21 1.20 10.59
N PRO A 12 2.52 0.05 10.71
CA PRO A 12 1.54 -0.15 11.77
C PRO A 12 2.19 -0.05 13.16
N ALA A 13 1.38 0.26 14.17
CA ALA A 13 1.87 0.25 15.56
C ALA A 13 2.23 -1.18 15.98
N GLU A 14 3.34 -1.35 16.68
CA GLU A 14 3.86 -2.66 17.13
C GLU A 14 2.87 -3.40 18.04
N ASP A 15 2.06 -2.64 18.77
CA ASP A 15 0.98 -3.14 19.64
C ASP A 15 -0.24 -3.69 18.85
N LYS A 16 -0.31 -3.44 17.53
CA LYS A 16 -1.46 -3.81 16.69
C LYS A 16 -1.09 -4.87 15.67
N VAL A 17 -1.72 -6.02 15.80
CA VAL A 17 -1.56 -7.15 14.87
C VAL A 17 -2.45 -6.93 13.64
N PHE A 18 -1.84 -6.57 12.51
CA PHE A 18 -2.54 -6.47 11.24
C PHE A 18 -2.24 -7.69 10.38
N GLN A 19 -3.24 -8.55 10.21
CA GLN A 19 -3.10 -9.75 9.39
C GLN A 19 -3.02 -9.39 7.90
N ALA A 20 -1.96 -9.81 7.21
CA ALA A 20 -1.80 -9.66 5.76
C ALA A 20 -2.89 -10.42 5.00
N SER A 21 -3.43 -11.50 5.59
CA SER A 21 -4.57 -12.23 5.05
C SER A 21 -5.91 -11.50 5.16
N SER A 22 -5.98 -10.41 5.94
CA SER A 22 -7.21 -9.62 6.10
C SER A 22 -7.78 -9.13 4.77
N ARG A 23 -9.10 -9.21 4.63
CA ARG A 23 -9.86 -8.66 3.48
C ARG A 23 -9.46 -7.22 3.11
N PRO A 24 -9.44 -6.24 4.04
CA PRO A 24 -9.05 -4.87 3.71
C PRO A 24 -7.59 -4.74 3.24
N PHE A 25 -6.68 -5.60 3.70
CA PHE A 25 -5.29 -5.60 3.25
C PHE A 25 -5.14 -6.18 1.84
N ARG A 26 -5.82 -7.28 1.55
CA ARG A 26 -5.89 -7.83 0.18
C ARG A 26 -6.48 -6.81 -0.80
N TYR A 27 -7.49 -6.04 -0.37
CA TYR A 27 -8.03 -4.94 -1.17
C TYR A 27 -6.99 -3.86 -1.45
N PHE A 28 -6.23 -3.45 -0.42
CA PHE A 28 -5.13 -2.49 -0.56
C PHE A 28 -4.07 -2.96 -1.57
N LEU A 29 -3.60 -4.21 -1.46
CA LEU A 29 -2.65 -4.80 -2.40
C LEU A 29 -3.19 -4.84 -3.83
N ARG A 30 -4.49 -5.13 -3.99
CA ARG A 30 -5.13 -5.15 -5.30
C ARG A 30 -5.14 -3.77 -5.96
N GLN A 31 -5.36 -2.71 -5.18
CA GLN A 31 -5.28 -1.33 -5.70
C GLN A 31 -3.86 -0.96 -6.13
N LEU A 32 -2.85 -1.31 -5.32
CA LEU A 32 -1.45 -1.09 -5.68
C LEU A 32 -1.06 -1.85 -6.95
N LYS A 33 -1.47 -3.11 -7.07
CA LYS A 33 -1.22 -3.91 -8.26
C LYS A 33 -1.90 -3.32 -9.50
N GLY A 34 -3.10 -2.76 -9.36
CA GLY A 34 -3.80 -2.07 -10.46
C GLY A 34 -3.11 -0.78 -10.89
N MET A 35 -2.48 -0.04 -9.96
CA MET A 35 -1.65 1.11 -10.31
C MET A 35 -0.37 0.67 -11.02
N GLN A 36 0.31 -0.37 -10.51
CA GLN A 36 1.51 -0.93 -11.12
C GLN A 36 1.24 -1.43 -12.55
N ASP A 37 0.10 -2.08 -12.80
CA ASP A 37 -0.31 -2.55 -14.12
C ASP A 37 -0.52 -1.39 -15.11
N ARG A 38 -1.20 -0.32 -14.66
CA ARG A 38 -1.34 0.92 -15.44
C ARG A 38 0.00 1.56 -15.77
N ASP A 39 0.89 1.64 -14.79
CA ASP A 39 2.24 2.15 -15.01
C ASP A 39 3.02 1.26 -16.00
N ALA A 40 2.91 -0.08 -15.89
CA ALA A 40 3.52 -1.01 -16.81
C ALA A 40 3.00 -0.84 -18.26
N SER A 41 1.70 -0.59 -18.45
CA SER A 41 1.16 -0.23 -19.77
C SER A 41 1.76 1.07 -20.29
N LEU A 42 1.90 2.11 -19.45
CA LEU A 42 2.52 3.37 -19.86
C LEU A 42 4.01 3.19 -20.21
N VAL A 43 4.73 2.29 -19.53
CA VAL A 43 6.10 1.91 -19.90
C VAL A 43 6.14 1.24 -21.26
N ALA A 44 5.21 0.32 -21.53
CA ALA A 44 5.10 -0.34 -22.83
C ALA A 44 4.78 0.67 -23.96
N GLU A 45 4.04 1.73 -23.65
CA GLU A 45 3.79 2.86 -24.56
C GLU A 45 4.96 3.85 -24.67
N GLY A 46 6.03 3.70 -23.87
CA GLY A 46 7.17 4.62 -23.83
C GLY A 46 6.87 5.97 -23.15
N LYS A 47 5.75 6.07 -22.42
CA LYS A 47 5.32 7.27 -21.69
C LYS A 47 5.83 7.33 -20.25
N LEU A 48 6.33 6.21 -19.72
CA LEU A 48 6.87 6.08 -18.37
C LEU A 48 8.17 5.29 -18.41
N SER A 49 9.13 5.62 -17.56
CA SER A 49 10.33 4.79 -17.40
C SER A 49 10.00 3.55 -16.58
N PRO A 50 10.60 2.38 -16.89
CA PRO A 50 10.46 1.19 -16.04
C PRO A 50 10.92 1.45 -14.59
N ASP A 51 11.87 2.38 -14.41
CA ASP A 51 12.34 2.82 -13.10
C ASP A 51 11.34 3.71 -12.35
N ASP A 52 10.35 4.30 -13.02
CA ASP A 52 9.27 5.10 -12.43
C ASP A 52 7.98 4.28 -12.22
N VAL A 53 8.00 2.97 -12.48
CA VAL A 53 6.85 2.09 -12.23
C VAL A 53 6.59 1.99 -10.74
N LEU A 54 5.32 2.14 -10.34
CA LEU A 54 4.91 1.95 -8.95
C LEU A 54 5.33 0.56 -8.46
N SER A 55 6.15 0.55 -7.43
CA SER A 55 6.68 -0.66 -6.82
C SER A 55 6.34 -0.67 -5.35
N PHE A 56 5.81 -1.77 -4.83
CA PHE A 56 5.49 -1.89 -3.41
C PHE A 56 6.12 -3.13 -2.81
N ASN A 57 6.62 -3.00 -1.59
CA ASN A 57 7.24 -4.04 -0.81
C ASN A 57 6.48 -4.17 0.51
N VAL A 58 5.97 -5.36 0.78
CA VAL A 58 5.22 -5.65 2.00
C VAL A 58 6.10 -6.54 2.87
N ILE A 59 6.56 -5.98 3.98
CA ILE A 59 7.31 -6.68 5.01
C ILE A 59 6.29 -7.22 5.99
N LYS A 60 6.16 -8.55 6.02
CA LYS A 60 5.29 -9.27 6.93
C LYS A 60 6.07 -10.40 7.58
N GLU A 61 5.70 -10.70 8.81
CA GLU A 61 6.25 -11.78 9.61
C GLU A 61 5.12 -12.78 9.84
N ASP A 62 5.26 -13.97 9.26
CA ASP A 62 4.21 -15.00 9.20
C ASP A 62 2.92 -14.49 8.51
N ASP A 63 1.90 -14.13 9.27
CA ASP A 63 0.68 -13.46 8.77
C ASP A 63 0.58 -11.99 9.21
N VAL A 64 1.53 -11.45 9.97
CA VAL A 64 1.45 -10.08 10.53
C VAL A 64 2.23 -9.09 9.68
N VAL A 65 1.56 -8.05 9.18
CA VAL A 65 2.19 -6.94 8.44
C VAL A 65 3.00 -6.09 9.41
N LYS A 66 4.33 -6.06 9.21
CA LYS A 66 5.26 -5.22 9.98
C LYS A 66 5.44 -3.86 9.33
N GLU A 67 5.53 -3.83 8.00
CA GLU A 67 5.74 -2.60 7.25
C GLU A 67 5.30 -2.75 5.79
N VAL A 68 4.85 -1.65 5.19
CA VAL A 68 4.61 -1.56 3.76
C VAL A 68 5.34 -0.34 3.20
N LEU A 69 6.23 -0.58 2.25
CA LEU A 69 6.99 0.45 1.55
C LEU A 69 6.53 0.52 0.10
N ILE A 70 6.05 1.67 -0.33
CA ILE A 70 5.61 1.92 -1.70
C ILE A 70 6.56 2.96 -2.28
N LYS A 71 7.14 2.68 -3.44
CA LYS A 71 8.06 3.54 -4.19
C LYS A 71 7.41 3.97 -5.50
N ASN A 72 7.91 5.06 -6.06
CA ASN A 72 7.40 5.70 -7.27
C ASN A 72 5.91 6.08 -7.18
N VAL A 73 5.49 6.53 -6.01
CA VAL A 73 4.14 7.07 -5.83
C VAL A 73 4.10 8.46 -6.45
N LYS A 74 3.18 8.66 -7.40
CA LYS A 74 2.95 9.97 -7.98
C LYS A 74 2.23 10.87 -6.97
N PRO A 75 2.53 12.19 -6.95
CA PRO A 75 1.93 13.12 -5.98
C PRO A 75 0.39 13.15 -6.03
N GLY A 76 -0.21 12.87 -7.20
CA GLY A 76 -1.67 12.72 -7.34
C GLY A 76 -2.23 11.51 -6.58
N ASP A 77 -1.55 10.38 -6.64
CA ASP A 77 -1.95 9.13 -6.00
C ASP A 77 -1.68 9.11 -4.49
N VAL A 78 -0.74 9.93 -3.99
CA VAL A 78 -0.45 10.06 -2.55
C VAL A 78 -1.71 10.34 -1.73
N LYS A 79 -2.58 11.24 -2.21
CA LYS A 79 -3.85 11.55 -1.52
C LYS A 79 -4.77 10.33 -1.48
N GLY A 80 -4.89 9.61 -2.60
CA GLY A 80 -5.68 8.39 -2.71
C GLY A 80 -5.15 7.28 -1.79
N LEU A 81 -3.85 7.02 -1.83
CA LEU A 81 -3.17 6.04 -0.97
C LEU A 81 -3.29 6.39 0.50
N ARG A 82 -3.19 7.67 0.88
CA ARG A 82 -3.39 8.11 2.26
C ARG A 82 -4.81 7.82 2.75
N SER A 83 -5.82 8.13 1.93
CA SER A 83 -7.21 7.84 2.25
C SER A 83 -7.47 6.33 2.33
N LEU A 84 -6.95 5.57 1.36
CA LEU A 84 -7.08 4.12 1.29
C LEU A 84 -6.39 3.44 2.46
N ALA A 85 -5.14 3.79 2.77
CA ALA A 85 -4.41 3.27 3.91
C ALA A 85 -5.18 3.56 5.21
N ARG A 86 -5.61 4.81 5.42
CA ARG A 86 -6.41 5.18 6.60
C ARG A 86 -7.67 4.32 6.71
N TRP A 87 -8.39 4.11 5.61
CA TRP A 87 -9.57 3.25 5.59
C TRP A 87 -9.20 1.80 5.90
N THR A 88 -8.17 1.23 5.26
CA THR A 88 -7.68 -0.13 5.50
C THR A 88 -7.35 -0.37 6.98
N PHE A 89 -6.51 0.48 7.60
CA PHE A 89 -6.16 0.35 9.02
C PHE A 89 -7.36 0.53 9.93
N ARG A 90 -8.25 1.47 9.60
CA ARG A 90 -9.48 1.69 10.36
C ARG A 90 -10.40 0.47 10.30
N THR A 91 -10.67 -0.06 9.12
CA THR A 91 -11.51 -1.26 8.94
C THR A 91 -10.89 -2.48 9.60
N MET A 92 -9.57 -2.65 9.54
CA MET A 92 -8.88 -3.72 10.28
C MET A 92 -9.06 -3.56 11.80
N TRP A 93 -8.96 -2.32 12.31
CA TRP A 93 -9.20 -2.04 13.73
C TRP A 93 -10.66 -2.27 14.15
N GLU A 94 -11.62 -1.92 13.28
CA GLU A 94 -13.05 -2.17 13.53
C GLU A 94 -13.39 -3.67 13.50
N GLN A 95 -12.75 -4.46 12.63
CA GLN A 95 -12.95 -5.92 12.58
C GLN A 95 -12.20 -6.68 13.67
N GLY A 96 -11.14 -6.10 14.25
CA GLY A 96 -10.32 -6.72 15.29
C GLY A 96 -10.89 -6.63 16.71
N ARG A 97 -12.07 -6.02 16.92
CA ARG A 97 -12.73 -6.04 18.23
C ARG A 97 -13.65 -7.26 18.35
N PRO A 98 -13.39 -8.23 19.24
CA PRO A 98 -14.47 -9.04 19.78
C PRO A 98 -15.41 -8.10 20.55
N TYR A 99 -16.72 -8.33 20.38
CA TYR A 99 -17.79 -7.66 21.11
C TYR A 99 -17.69 -7.93 22.60
#